data_AF-A0AAN9IIR2-F1
#
_entry.id   AF-A0AAN9IIR2-F1
#
_cell.length_a   1.000
_cell.length_b   1.000
_cell.length_c   1.000
_cell.angle_alpha   90.00
_cell.angle_beta   90.00
_cell.angle_gamma   90.00
#
_symmetry.space_group_name_H-M   'P 1'
#
loop_
_entity.id
_entity.type
_entity.pdbx_description
1 polymer ?
#
loop_
_entity_poly.entity_id
_entity_poly.type
_entity_poly.pdbx_seq_one_letter_code
_entity_poly.pdbx_strand_id
1 'polypeptide(L)'
;MRIYLQSTTGRWIVCYFNDQHNHQLLPGFGCIHRSQSKITEPDMEEVRSLRRVGIKMPHIYASFAERVGGYPYVGFKKKALYNRLHGENKDGVGHAALKYMRKSVSTDPGFVWKHVVDSDGHLLHLFTLASGKSTRGITITSGVCTLAFTP
;
A
#
# COMPACT_ATOMS: atom_id res chain seq x y z
N MET A 1 -25.76 3.25 -14.17
CA MET A 1 -26.47 2.06 -13.66
C MET A 1 -27.00 2.35 -12.27
N ARG A 2 -28.26 1.98 -11.97
CA ARG A 2 -28.82 1.99 -10.61
C ARG A 2 -29.22 0.58 -10.21
N ILE A 3 -28.86 0.21 -8.99
CA ILE A 3 -29.17 -1.07 -8.37
C ILE A 3 -29.87 -0.80 -7.04
N TYR A 4 -30.89 -1.60 -6.71
CA TYR A 4 -31.46 -1.63 -5.36
C TYR A 4 -31.46 -3.06 -4.83
N LEU A 5 -31.38 -3.19 -3.51
CA LEU A 5 -31.50 -4.46 -2.81
C LEU A 5 -32.98 -4.76 -2.58
N GLN A 6 -33.48 -5.84 -3.17
CA GLN A 6 -34.85 -6.29 -2.94
C GLN A 6 -34.91 -6.95 -1.55
N SER A 7 -35.57 -6.28 -0.59
CA SER A 7 -35.61 -6.70 0.82
C SER A 7 -36.28 -8.05 1.06
N THR A 8 -37.23 -8.45 0.20
CA THR A 8 -37.98 -9.72 0.33
C THR A 8 -37.18 -10.94 -0.12
N THR A 9 -36.29 -10.80 -1.08
CA THR A 9 -35.53 -11.91 -1.67
C THR A 9 -34.03 -11.82 -1.37
N GLY A 10 -33.55 -10.70 -0.84
CA GLY A 10 -32.14 -10.42 -0.60
C GLY A 10 -31.32 -10.23 -1.89
N ARG A 11 -31.96 -10.11 -3.06
CA ARG A 11 -31.28 -10.02 -4.35
C ARG A 11 -31.05 -8.57 -4.77
N TRP A 12 -29.90 -8.30 -5.36
CA TRP A 12 -29.63 -7.01 -6.01
C TRP A 12 -30.27 -6.99 -7.39
N ILE A 13 -31.18 -6.03 -7.63
CA ILE A 13 -31.87 -5.88 -8.91
C ILE A 13 -31.36 -4.61 -9.61
N VAL A 14 -30.92 -4.77 -10.85
CA VAL A 14 -30.62 -3.65 -11.75
C VAL A 14 -31.93 -3.07 -12.25
N CYS A 15 -32.22 -1.83 -11.88
CA CYS A 15 -33.49 -1.16 -12.21
C CYS A 15 -33.31 -0.07 -13.26
N TYR A 16 -32.07 0.33 -13.54
CA TYR A 16 -31.77 1.25 -14.63
C TYR A 16 -30.35 1.02 -15.15
N PHE A 17 -30.24 0.74 -16.45
CA PHE A 17 -28.99 0.65 -17.17
C PHE A 17 -29.05 1.61 -18.36
N ASN A 18 -28.05 2.48 -18.48
CA ASN A 18 -27.89 3.34 -19.63
C ASN A 18 -26.56 2.99 -20.27
N ASP A 19 -26.63 2.46 -21.49
CA ASP A 19 -25.49 2.04 -22.30
C ASP A 19 -25.05 3.12 -23.29
N GLN A 20 -25.72 4.27 -23.30
CA GLN A 20 -25.36 5.39 -24.14
C GLN A 20 -24.13 6.09 -23.57
N HIS A 21 -23.03 6.02 -24.30
CA HIS A 21 -21.78 6.72 -23.99
C HIS A 21 -21.64 7.95 -24.88
N ASN A 22 -21.23 9.08 -24.30
CA ASN A 22 -20.95 10.32 -25.03
C ASN A 22 -19.54 10.35 -25.62
N HIS A 23 -18.84 9.22 -25.61
CA HIS A 23 -17.50 9.04 -26.17
C HIS A 23 -17.33 7.59 -26.62
N GLN A 24 -16.38 7.34 -27.51
CA GLN A 24 -16.00 5.98 -27.87
C GLN A 24 -15.44 5.25 -26.64
N LEU A 25 -15.93 4.03 -26.38
CA LEU A 25 -15.33 3.16 -25.37
C LEU A 25 -13.91 2.81 -25.81
N LEU A 26 -12.94 3.04 -24.94
CA LEU A 26 -11.55 2.64 -25.21
C LEU A 26 -11.50 1.12 -25.38
N PRO A 27 -10.84 0.59 -26.42
CA PRO A 27 -10.70 -0.84 -26.62
C PRO A 27 -9.80 -1.43 -25.53
N GLY A 28 -10.39 -2.03 -24.49
CA GLY A 28 -9.83 -3.01 -23.54
C GLY A 28 -8.54 -2.70 -22.76
N PHE A 29 -7.75 -1.70 -23.16
CA PHE A 29 -6.34 -1.54 -22.83
C PHE A 29 -6.01 -0.05 -22.66
N GLY A 30 -6.76 0.63 -21.81
CA GLY A 30 -6.57 2.04 -21.60
C GLY A 30 -7.03 2.43 -20.23
N CYS A 31 -6.08 2.71 -19.36
CA CYS A 31 -6.22 3.17 -17.98
C CYS A 31 -6.13 2.06 -16.93
N ILE A 32 -4.92 1.90 -16.37
CA ILE A 32 -4.72 1.21 -15.10
C ILE A 32 -5.46 2.00 -14.00
N HIS A 33 -6.72 1.66 -13.75
CA HIS A 33 -7.45 2.17 -12.59
C HIS A 33 -6.74 1.68 -11.33
N ARG A 34 -6.72 2.46 -10.25
CA ARG A 34 -6.18 2.01 -8.94
C ARG A 34 -6.75 0.64 -8.50
N SER A 35 -8.01 0.35 -8.79
CA SER A 35 -8.68 -0.92 -8.50
C SER A 35 -8.20 -2.09 -9.38
N GLN A 36 -7.68 -1.80 -10.57
CA GLN A 36 -7.15 -2.78 -11.53
C GLN A 36 -5.63 -2.96 -11.41
N SER A 37 -4.94 -2.17 -10.57
CA SER A 37 -3.48 -2.25 -10.37
C SER A 37 -3.03 -3.44 -9.49
N LYS A 38 -3.80 -4.54 -9.46
CA LYS A 38 -3.49 -5.68 -8.62
C LYS A 38 -2.39 -6.51 -9.28
N ILE A 39 -1.23 -6.51 -8.66
CA ILE A 39 -0.14 -7.41 -9.03
C ILE A 39 -0.57 -8.82 -8.64
N THR A 40 -0.43 -9.80 -9.53
CA THR A 40 -0.78 -11.19 -9.20
C THR A 40 0.34 -11.85 -8.39
N GLU A 41 0.06 -12.95 -7.67
CA GLU A 41 1.12 -13.71 -6.98
C GLU A 41 2.16 -14.30 -7.96
N PRO A 42 1.77 -14.85 -9.12
CA PRO A 42 2.75 -15.28 -10.14
C PRO A 42 3.68 -14.15 -10.58
N ASP A 43 3.17 -12.95 -10.84
CA ASP A 43 4.00 -11.79 -11.20
C ASP A 43 4.99 -11.44 -10.07
N MET A 44 4.57 -11.56 -8.81
CA MET A 44 5.44 -11.32 -7.67
C MET A 44 6.52 -12.39 -7.52
N GLU A 45 6.20 -13.66 -7.77
CA GLU A 45 7.20 -14.72 -7.69
C GLU A 45 8.27 -14.56 -8.77
N GLU A 46 7.87 -14.13 -9.98
CA GLU A 46 8.82 -13.76 -11.03
C GLU A 46 9.72 -12.61 -10.58
N VAL A 47 9.15 -11.54 -10.02
CA VAL A 47 9.93 -10.40 -9.50
C VAL A 47 10.89 -10.83 -8.41
N ARG A 48 10.48 -11.71 -7.48
CA ARG A 48 11.34 -12.24 -6.42
C ARG A 48 12.48 -13.08 -6.99
N SER A 49 12.20 -13.93 -7.98
CA SER A 49 13.20 -14.73 -8.68
C SER A 49 14.24 -13.85 -9.37
N LEU A 50 13.80 -12.87 -10.17
CA LEU A 50 14.67 -11.93 -10.87
C LEU A 50 15.51 -11.08 -9.90
N ARG A 51 14.92 -10.68 -8.77
CA ARG A 51 15.64 -9.96 -7.72
C ARG A 51 16.68 -10.86 -7.02
N ARG A 52 16.38 -12.14 -6.80
CA ARG A 52 17.30 -13.12 -6.16
C ARG A 52 18.54 -13.34 -7.01
N VAL A 53 18.41 -13.32 -8.34
CA VAL A 53 19.56 -13.38 -9.27
C VAL A 53 20.26 -12.03 -9.45
N GLY A 54 19.86 -10.98 -8.72
CA GLY A 54 20.54 -9.70 -8.68
C GLY A 54 20.09 -8.69 -9.74
N ILE A 55 19.02 -8.94 -10.48
CA ILE A 55 18.51 -7.98 -11.46
C ILE A 55 17.87 -6.79 -10.73
N LYS A 56 18.25 -5.59 -11.14
CA LYS A 56 17.75 -4.34 -10.54
C LYS A 56 16.27 -4.13 -10.89
N MET A 57 15.50 -3.62 -9.94
CA MET A 57 14.06 -3.34 -10.10
C MET A 57 13.65 -2.56 -11.35
N PRO A 58 14.40 -1.54 -11.84
CA PRO A 58 14.06 -0.88 -13.10
C PRO A 58 14.09 -1.81 -14.30
N HIS A 59 15.05 -2.74 -14.36
CA HIS A 59 15.17 -3.71 -15.45
C HIS A 59 14.09 -4.79 -15.36
N ILE A 60 13.73 -5.21 -14.15
CA ILE A 60 12.57 -6.11 -13.94
C ILE A 60 11.29 -5.44 -14.45
N TYR A 61 11.06 -4.18 -14.11
CA TYR A 61 9.87 -3.48 -14.61
C TYR A 61 9.88 -3.27 -16.12
N ALA A 62 11.06 -3.04 -16.71
CA ALA A 62 11.22 -2.95 -18.16
C ALA A 62 10.93 -4.28 -18.87
N SER A 63 11.33 -5.43 -18.31
CA SER A 63 11.04 -6.74 -18.92
C SER A 63 9.54 -7.06 -18.96
N PHE A 64 8.78 -6.62 -17.94
CA PHE A 64 7.32 -6.69 -17.99
C PHE A 64 6.76 -5.84 -19.13
N ALA A 65 7.25 -4.61 -19.29
CA ALA A 65 6.84 -3.73 -20.37
C ALA A 65 7.18 -4.31 -21.75
N GLU A 66 8.37 -4.87 -21.95
CA GLU A 66 8.77 -5.52 -23.19
C GLU A 66 7.84 -6.68 -23.57
N ARG A 67 7.42 -7.48 -22.58
CA ARG A 67 6.52 -8.64 -22.80
C ARG A 67 5.12 -8.25 -23.27
N VAL A 68 4.63 -7.11 -22.83
CA VAL A 68 3.27 -6.63 -23.13
C VAL A 68 3.25 -5.53 -24.20
N GLY A 69 4.38 -5.26 -24.86
CA GLY A 69 4.47 -4.28 -25.95
C GLY A 69 4.58 -2.82 -25.49
N GLY A 70 4.95 -2.57 -24.24
CA GLY A 70 5.29 -1.25 -23.71
C GLY A 70 4.74 -0.98 -22.31
N TYR A 71 5.23 0.09 -21.69
CA TYR A 71 4.82 0.51 -20.35
C TYR A 71 3.31 0.77 -20.17
N PRO A 72 2.56 1.32 -21.15
CA PRO A 72 1.13 1.54 -21.01
C PRO A 72 0.31 0.26 -20.82
N TYR A 73 0.85 -0.88 -21.26
CA TYR A 73 0.17 -2.18 -21.26
C TYR A 73 0.54 -3.06 -20.06
N VAL A 74 1.45 -2.60 -19.18
CA VAL A 74 1.79 -3.32 -17.95
C VAL A 74 0.59 -3.23 -17.00
N GLY A 75 0.04 -4.38 -16.59
CA GLY A 75 -1.19 -4.46 -15.78
C GLY A 75 -1.10 -3.84 -14.38
N PHE A 76 0.07 -3.36 -13.96
CA PHE A 76 0.27 -2.73 -12.66
C PHE A 76 1.23 -1.53 -12.73
N LYS A 77 1.03 -0.60 -11.80
CA LYS A 77 1.89 0.58 -11.67
C LYS A 77 3.23 0.20 -11.04
N LYS A 78 4.32 0.78 -11.54
CA LYS A 78 5.64 0.72 -10.92
C LYS A 78 5.57 0.97 -9.41
N LYS A 79 4.90 2.04 -8.97
CA LYS A 79 4.75 2.36 -7.54
C LYS A 79 4.11 1.24 -6.72
N ALA A 80 3.10 0.54 -7.27
CA ALA A 80 2.46 -0.57 -6.57
C ALA A 80 3.43 -1.75 -6.36
N LEU A 81 4.29 -2.01 -7.36
CA LEU A 81 5.32 -3.05 -7.28
C LEU A 81 6.33 -2.76 -6.18
N TYR A 82 6.84 -1.52 -6.14
CA TYR A 82 7.77 -1.10 -5.10
C TYR A 82 7.13 -1.14 -3.72
N ASN A 83 5.89 -0.69 -3.58
CA ASN A 83 5.18 -0.72 -2.30
C ASN A 83 5.00 -2.15 -1.78
N ARG A 84 4.63 -3.11 -2.64
CA ARG A 84 4.46 -4.51 -2.25
C ARG A 84 5.79 -5.13 -1.81
N LEU A 85 6.85 -4.89 -2.58
CA LEU A 85 8.19 -5.37 -2.25
C LEU A 85 8.75 -4.73 -0.97
N HIS A 86 8.42 -3.47 -0.71
CA HIS A 86 8.82 -2.76 0.50
C HIS A 86 8.02 -3.23 1.72
N GLY A 87 6.75 -3.60 1.54
CA GLY A 87 5.94 -4.22 2.59
C GLY A 87 6.37 -5.65 2.95
N GLU A 88 6.94 -6.40 2.00
CA GLU A 88 7.53 -7.73 2.26
C GLU A 88 8.81 -7.65 3.09
N ASN A 89 9.58 -6.57 2.96
CA ASN A 89 10.66 -6.28 3.89
C ASN A 89 10.04 -5.83 5.22
N LYS A 90 9.90 -6.77 6.16
CA LYS A 90 9.41 -6.56 7.53
C LYS A 90 10.17 -5.47 8.31
N ASP A 91 11.31 -5.01 7.79
CA ASP A 91 12.06 -3.86 8.26
C ASP A 91 11.45 -2.52 7.82
N GLY A 92 10.12 -2.40 7.88
CA GLY A 92 9.42 -1.17 7.57
C GLY A 92 9.85 -0.01 8.47
N VAL A 93 9.42 1.21 8.13
CA VAL A 93 9.66 2.45 8.90
C VAL A 93 9.43 2.27 10.41
N GLY A 94 8.46 1.43 10.80
CA GLY A 94 8.21 1.08 12.20
C GLY A 94 9.38 0.42 12.91
N HIS A 95 10.12 -0.50 12.27
CA HIS A 95 11.25 -1.18 12.89
C HIS A 95 12.44 -0.24 13.11
N ALA A 96 12.72 0.62 12.13
CA ALA A 96 13.72 1.67 12.25
C ALA A 96 13.35 2.70 13.34
N ALA A 97 12.08 3.10 13.41
CA ALA A 97 11.57 3.98 14.46
C ALA A 97 11.72 3.36 15.85
N LEU A 98 11.35 2.08 16.03
CA LEU A 98 11.51 1.38 17.31
C LEU A 98 12.98 1.26 17.73
N LYS A 99 13.88 0.97 16.79
CA LYS A 99 15.33 0.92 17.06
C LYS A 99 15.86 2.29 17.49
N TYR A 100 15.40 3.36 16.87
CA TYR A 100 15.73 4.73 17.27
C TYR A 100 15.21 5.02 18.69
N MET A 101 13.93 4.73 18.98
CA MET A 101 13.36 5.00 20.30
C MET A 101 14.07 4.25 21.43
N ARG A 102 14.46 2.98 21.21
CA ARG A 102 15.26 2.21 22.17
C ARG A 102 16.60 2.88 22.49
N LYS A 103 17.23 3.51 21.50
CA LYS A 103 18.48 4.26 21.67
C LYS A 103 18.26 5.64 22.30
N SER A 104 17.10 6.26 22.08
CA SER A 104 16.76 7.55 22.66
C SER A 104 16.53 7.47 24.18
N VAL A 105 15.96 6.37 24.69
CA VAL A 105 15.79 6.14 26.15
C VAL A 105 17.13 6.11 26.88
N SER A 106 18.19 5.59 26.26
CA SER A 106 19.52 5.60 26.90
C SER A 106 20.19 6.97 26.90
N THR A 107 19.68 7.93 26.11
CA THR A 107 20.25 9.26 25.93
C THR A 107 19.51 10.33 26.74
N ASP A 108 18.20 10.16 26.95
CA ASP A 108 17.36 11.07 27.72
C ASP A 108 16.49 10.27 28.71
N PRO A 109 16.78 10.31 30.03
CA PRO A 109 15.98 9.63 31.05
C PRO A 109 14.53 10.13 31.14
N GLY A 110 14.23 11.33 30.63
CA GLY A 110 12.88 11.90 30.57
C GLY A 110 12.08 11.45 29.35
N PHE A 111 12.68 10.66 28.44
CA PHE A 111 12.06 10.19 27.22
C PHE A 111 11.24 8.92 27.47
N VAL A 112 9.91 9.08 27.51
CA VAL A 112 8.95 7.97 27.66
C VAL A 112 8.28 7.71 26.33
N TRP A 113 8.16 6.45 25.92
CA TRP A 113 7.44 6.09 24.71
C TRP A 113 6.64 4.80 24.91
N LYS A 114 5.54 4.67 24.15
CA LYS A 114 4.68 3.49 24.14
C LYS A 114 4.30 3.16 22.71
N HIS A 115 4.12 1.87 22.40
CA HIS A 115 3.75 1.44 21.08
C HIS A 115 2.74 0.30 21.11
N VAL A 116 2.02 0.14 20.00
CA VAL A 116 1.13 -1.00 19.73
C VAL A 116 1.61 -1.66 18.45
N VAL A 117 1.73 -2.98 18.46
CA VAL A 117 2.07 -3.80 17.28
C VAL A 117 0.90 -4.68 16.89
N ASP A 118 0.82 -5.05 15.61
CA ASP A 118 -0.13 -6.07 15.14
C ASP A 118 0.34 -7.50 15.47
N SER A 119 -0.47 -8.49 15.09
CA SER A 119 -0.17 -9.92 15.28
C SER A 119 1.09 -10.38 14.55
N ASP A 120 1.53 -9.64 13.53
CA ASP A 120 2.71 -9.94 12.71
C ASP A 120 3.96 -9.15 13.17
N GLY A 121 3.83 -8.35 14.25
CA GLY A 121 4.91 -7.56 14.84
C GLY A 121 5.15 -6.21 14.17
N HIS A 122 4.26 -5.73 13.32
CA HIS A 122 4.37 -4.40 12.70
C HIS A 122 3.83 -3.30 13.61
N LEU A 123 4.52 -2.16 13.63
CA LEU A 123 4.15 -0.99 14.42
C LEU A 123 2.86 -0.34 13.90
N LEU A 124 1.80 -0.36 14.72
CA LEU A 124 0.51 0.28 14.43
C LEU A 124 0.44 1.71 14.98
N HIS A 125 0.80 1.87 16.26
CA HIS A 125 0.73 3.15 16.96
C HIS A 125 2.00 3.42 17.74
N LEU A 126 2.44 4.68 17.72
CA LEU A 126 3.59 5.15 18.47
C LEU A 126 3.23 6.44 19.24
N PHE A 127 3.51 6.42 20.54
CA PHE A 127 3.33 7.55 21.45
C PHE A 127 4.68 7.90 22.05
N THR A 128 5.03 9.19 22.05
CA THR A 128 6.27 9.70 22.65
C THR A 128 5.99 10.89 23.55
N LEU A 129 6.65 10.93 24.70
CA LEU A 129 6.68 12.03 25.64
C LEU A 129 8.16 12.39 25.87
N ALA A 130 8.57 13.58 25.44
CA ALA A 130 9.88 14.13 25.75
C ALA A 130 9.70 15.22 26.81
N SER A 131 10.67 15.37 27.73
CA SER A 131 10.58 16.32 28.84
C SER A 131 10.46 17.76 28.31
N GLY A 132 9.23 18.26 28.20
CA GLY A 132 8.93 19.67 27.95
C GLY A 132 8.00 20.01 26.79
N LYS A 133 7.58 19.09 25.90
CA LYS A 133 6.59 19.42 24.84
C LYS A 133 5.59 18.30 24.55
N SER A 134 4.33 18.74 24.50
CA SER A 134 3.04 18.06 24.23
C SER A 134 3.06 16.75 23.42
N THR A 135 2.19 15.84 23.86
CA THR A 135 1.81 14.55 23.28
C THR A 135 1.59 14.64 21.76
N ARG A 136 2.41 13.95 20.98
CA ARG A 136 2.18 13.76 19.53
C ARG A 136 1.97 12.28 19.26
N GLY A 137 0.74 11.88 18.99
CA GLY A 137 0.42 10.53 18.51
C GLY A 137 0.78 10.41 17.04
N ILE A 138 1.56 9.39 16.66
CA ILE A 138 1.80 9.05 15.26
C ILE A 138 1.14 7.70 15.01
N THR A 139 0.13 7.69 14.12
CA THR A 139 -0.53 6.47 13.66
C THR A 139 0.06 6.09 12.31
N ILE A 140 0.62 4.89 12.22
CA ILE A 140 1.20 4.37 10.97
C ILE A 140 0.24 3.29 10.46
N THR A 141 -0.68 3.67 9.57
CA THR A 141 -1.53 2.70 8.86
C THR A 141 -0.85 2.31 7.54
N SER A 142 -0.44 1.04 7.45
CA SER A 142 0.02 0.33 6.24
C SER A 142 0.65 1.20 5.15
N GLY A 143 1.85 1.72 5.43
CA GLY A 143 2.70 2.38 4.42
C GLY A 143 2.37 3.85 4.15
N VAL A 144 1.48 4.48 4.91
CA VAL A 144 1.28 5.94 4.87
C VAL A 144 1.45 6.49 6.27
N CYS A 145 2.58 7.16 6.53
CA CYS A 145 2.76 7.98 7.73
C CYS A 145 1.76 9.14 7.66
N THR A 146 0.60 8.99 8.32
CA THR A 146 -0.35 10.10 8.47
C THR A 146 -0.19 10.61 9.90
N LEU A 147 0.26 11.86 10.05
CA LEU A 147 0.26 12.55 11.33
C LEU A 147 -1.20 12.77 11.72
N ALA A 148 -1.76 11.83 12.49
CA ALA A 148 -3.08 12.00 13.06
C ALA A 148 -2.95 12.92 14.28
N PHE A 149 -3.19 14.22 14.07
CA PHE A 149 -3.56 15.11 15.15
C PHE A 149 -4.96 14.70 15.61
N THR A 150 -5.07 14.02 16.74
CA THR A 150 -6.34 13.98 17.47
C THR A 150 -6.37 15.18 18.43
N PRO A 151 -7.50 15.92 18.50
CA PRO A 151 -7.65 17.13 19.32
C PRO A 151 -7.50 16.87 20.81
#